data_AF-A0AAJ6GAJ9-F1
#
_entry.id   AF-A0AAJ6GAJ9-F1
#
_cell.length_a   1.000
_cell.length_b   1.000
_cell.length_c   1.000
_cell.angle_alpha   90.00
_cell.angle_beta   90.00
_cell.angle_gamma   90.00
#
_symmetry.space_group_name_H-M   'P 1'
#
loop_
_entity.id
_entity.type
_entity.pdbx_description
1 polymer ?
#
loop_
_entity_poly.entity_id
_entity_poly.type
_entity_poly.pdbx_seq_one_letter_code
_entity_poly.pdbx_strand_id
1 'polypeptide(L)'
;MPRRPRRSATTVAVLALGLAVTALTGCSSADDITDRAVAEEPTSSASTGASGPSGSAPIVFAFTCAVGDGPETETYTTAAAVWEDGRTSCTAAPITGTEPSEQQRSALAATEGDATLEQLAAACAVSGTAPWTGAVTSRSQAHLAAGLERYCPGHPEIDRLRDALDTYRG
;
A
#
# COMPACT_ATOMS: atom_id res chain seq x y z
N MET A 1 54.85 2.28 13.40
CA MET A 1 54.58 3.29 14.46
C MET A 1 53.11 3.21 14.84
N PRO A 2 52.74 2.83 16.07
CA PRO A 2 51.36 2.82 16.54
C PRO A 2 51.02 4.02 17.44
N ARG A 3 49.72 4.36 17.47
CA ARG A 3 48.98 5.25 18.39
C ARG A 3 49.09 6.76 18.19
N ARG A 4 47.96 7.34 17.75
CA ARG A 4 47.30 8.42 18.50
C ARG A 4 45.77 8.29 18.40
N PRO A 5 45.05 8.03 19.51
CA PRO A 5 43.61 8.22 19.59
C PRO A 5 43.32 9.71 19.86
N ARG A 6 42.46 10.34 19.05
CA ARG A 6 41.81 11.59 19.44
C ARG A 6 40.46 11.26 20.04
N ARG A 7 40.43 11.32 21.37
CA ARG A 7 39.21 11.53 22.15
C ARG A 7 38.66 12.91 21.79
N SER A 8 37.39 12.98 21.42
CA SER A 8 36.56 14.14 21.67
C SER A 8 35.24 13.63 22.22
N ALA A 9 35.16 13.64 23.54
CA ALA A 9 33.91 13.55 24.26
C ALA A 9 33.26 14.92 24.24
N THR A 10 31.99 15.00 23.85
CA THR A 10 31.10 16.05 24.33
C THR A 10 29.72 15.46 24.52
N THR A 11 29.39 15.41 25.80
CA THR A 11 28.14 15.02 26.46
C THR A 11 27.02 16.03 26.25
N VAL A 12 25.81 15.49 26.08
CA VAL A 12 24.52 15.89 26.70
C VAL A 12 23.85 17.20 26.24
N ALA A 13 22.62 17.06 25.73
CA ALA A 13 21.47 17.84 26.21
C ALA A 13 20.17 17.06 25.94
N VAL A 14 19.58 16.54 27.01
CA VAL A 14 18.20 16.05 27.08
C VAL A 14 17.28 17.27 27.07
N LEU A 15 16.31 17.31 26.16
CA LEU A 15 15.16 18.23 26.29
C LEU A 15 13.88 17.38 26.36
N ALA A 16 13.49 17.08 27.59
CA ALA A 16 12.15 16.62 27.91
C ALA A 16 11.26 17.87 28.07
N LEU A 17 10.27 18.02 27.19
CA LEU A 17 9.17 18.96 27.39
C LEU A 17 7.91 18.14 27.63
N GLY A 18 7.35 18.30 28.82
CA GLY A 18 6.09 17.67 29.25
C GLY A 18 4.91 18.64 29.26
N LEU A 19 3.75 18.07 29.61
CA LEU A 19 2.43 18.65 29.92
C LEU A 19 1.62 19.17 28.70
N ALA A 20 0.31 18.95 28.57
CA ALA A 20 -0.73 18.66 29.55
C ALA A 20 -1.97 17.94 28.94
N VAL A 21 -2.77 17.35 29.83
CA VAL A 21 -4.06 16.67 29.67
C VAL A 21 -5.19 17.62 29.28
N THR A 22 -6.10 17.20 28.38
CA THR A 22 -7.56 17.38 28.54
C THR A 22 -8.33 16.32 27.73
N ALA A 23 -9.00 15.42 28.44
CA ALA A 23 -10.06 14.56 27.91
C ALA A 23 -11.33 15.41 27.70
N LEU A 24 -12.00 15.24 26.56
CA LEU A 24 -13.37 15.69 26.33
C LEU A 24 -14.19 14.47 25.90
N THR A 25 -14.77 13.82 26.90
CA THR A 25 -15.91 12.92 26.77
C THR A 25 -17.15 13.75 26.43
N GLY A 26 -17.54 13.77 25.17
CA GLY A 26 -18.85 14.26 24.72
C GLY A 26 -19.83 13.10 24.64
N CYS A 27 -20.60 12.90 25.70
CA CYS A 27 -21.72 11.96 25.78
C CYS A 27 -23.00 12.77 26.05
N SER A 28 -24.14 12.24 25.58
CA SER A 28 -25.52 12.78 25.59
C SER A 28 -25.88 13.63 24.36
N SER A 29 -26.95 13.36 23.63
CA SER A 29 -28.28 12.98 24.14
C SER A 29 -28.96 11.87 23.33
N ALA A 30 -29.53 10.91 24.06
CA ALA A 30 -30.66 10.12 23.60
C ALA A 30 -31.91 11.00 23.70
N ASP A 31 -32.64 11.14 22.59
CA ASP A 31 -34.05 11.50 22.60
C ASP A 31 -34.82 10.35 21.96
N ASP A 32 -35.51 9.64 22.85
CA ASP A 32 -36.52 8.64 22.57
C ASP A 32 -37.78 9.39 22.09
N ILE A 33 -38.14 9.23 20.81
CA ILE A 33 -39.52 9.46 20.37
C ILE A 33 -40.03 8.15 19.81
N THR A 34 -40.82 7.53 20.68
CA THR A 34 -41.78 6.46 20.47
C THR A 34 -42.59 6.57 19.16
N ASP A 35 -42.67 5.41 18.51
CA ASP A 35 -43.89 4.79 17.99
C ASP A 35 -44.67 5.50 16.86
N ARG A 36 -44.46 5.02 15.63
CA ARG A 36 -45.57 4.83 14.70
C ARG A 36 -45.35 3.64 13.78
N ALA A 37 -45.81 2.48 14.23
CA ALA A 37 -46.11 1.36 13.34
C ALA A 37 -47.19 1.79 12.32
N VAL A 38 -46.84 1.72 11.03
CA VAL A 38 -47.78 1.57 9.93
C VAL A 38 -47.29 0.41 9.08
N ALA A 39 -47.98 -0.72 9.24
CA ALA A 39 -47.85 -1.87 8.36
C ALA A 39 -48.53 -1.54 7.03
N GLU A 40 -47.81 -1.69 5.91
CA GLU A 40 -48.39 -1.81 4.56
C GLU A 40 -47.55 -2.85 3.77
N GLU A 41 -48.24 -3.59 2.90
CA GLU A 41 -48.04 -4.98 2.45
C GLU A 41 -46.78 -5.32 1.62
N PRO A 42 -46.41 -6.63 1.50
CA PRO A 42 -45.29 -7.05 0.66
C PRO A 42 -45.69 -7.02 -0.81
N THR A 43 -45.40 -5.93 -1.51
CA THR A 43 -45.45 -5.91 -2.97
C THR A 43 -44.30 -6.73 -3.52
N SER A 44 -44.63 -7.95 -3.96
CA SER A 44 -43.88 -8.74 -4.92
C SER A 44 -43.48 -7.89 -6.12
N SER A 45 -42.22 -7.45 -6.16
CA SER A 45 -41.58 -7.01 -7.39
C SER A 45 -40.72 -8.16 -7.90
N ALA A 46 -41.31 -8.94 -8.80
CA ALA A 46 -40.57 -9.78 -9.73
C ALA A 46 -39.75 -8.84 -10.63
N SER A 47 -38.50 -8.57 -10.24
CA SER A 47 -37.51 -7.99 -11.14
C SER A 47 -36.88 -9.13 -11.94
N THR A 48 -37.53 -9.42 -13.07
CA THR A 48 -36.92 -10.07 -14.22
C THR A 48 -35.73 -9.22 -14.65
N GLY A 49 -34.53 -9.71 -14.37
CA GLY A 49 -33.30 -8.97 -14.62
C GLY A 49 -32.07 -9.73 -14.16
N ALA A 50 -31.95 -11.01 -14.56
CA ALA A 50 -30.67 -11.67 -14.62
C ALA A 50 -29.81 -11.03 -15.73
N SER A 51 -29.40 -9.78 -15.50
CA SER A 51 -28.20 -9.23 -16.10
C SER A 51 -27.11 -9.46 -15.06
N GLY A 52 -26.54 -10.67 -15.07
CA GLY A 52 -25.25 -10.84 -14.43
C GLY A 52 -24.30 -9.81 -15.05
N PRO A 53 -23.56 -9.01 -14.28
CA PRO A 53 -22.46 -8.30 -14.88
C PRO A 53 -21.51 -9.37 -15.41
N SER A 54 -21.47 -9.54 -16.73
CA SER A 54 -20.30 -10.12 -17.42
C SER A 54 -19.13 -9.13 -17.34
N GLY A 55 -18.94 -8.51 -16.18
CA GLY A 55 -17.86 -7.60 -15.88
C GLY A 55 -16.72 -8.44 -15.37
N SER A 56 -15.66 -8.54 -16.15
CA SER A 56 -14.39 -9.10 -15.72
C SER A 56 -13.98 -8.44 -14.40
N ALA A 57 -13.82 -9.22 -13.34
CA ALA A 57 -13.30 -8.71 -12.09
C ALA A 57 -11.83 -8.30 -12.28
N PRO A 58 -11.38 -7.21 -11.65
CA PRO A 58 -9.99 -6.79 -11.74
C PRO A 58 -9.07 -7.88 -11.18
N ILE A 59 -7.85 -7.99 -11.72
CA ILE A 59 -6.87 -8.96 -11.22
C ILE A 59 -6.50 -8.59 -9.78
N VAL A 60 -6.63 -9.54 -8.87
CA VAL A 60 -6.22 -9.41 -7.46
C VAL A 60 -5.10 -10.40 -7.19
N PHE A 61 -4.12 -9.99 -6.38
CA PHE A 61 -2.92 -10.78 -6.08
C PHE A 61 -2.90 -11.27 -4.63
N ALA A 62 -2.33 -12.44 -4.43
CA ALA A 62 -1.72 -12.84 -3.15
C ALA A 62 -0.20 -12.66 -3.24
N PHE A 63 0.43 -12.48 -2.08
CA PHE A 63 1.84 -12.21 -1.94
C PHE A 63 2.50 -13.31 -1.14
N THR A 64 3.53 -13.94 -1.68
CA THR A 64 4.33 -14.93 -0.95
C THR A 64 5.67 -14.28 -0.61
N CYS A 65 5.92 -14.08 0.67
CA CYS A 65 7.07 -13.33 1.18
C CYS A 65 8.04 -14.26 1.91
N ALA A 66 9.34 -13.99 1.76
CA ALA A 66 10.37 -14.68 2.54
C ALA A 66 10.29 -14.28 4.02
N VAL A 67 10.50 -15.25 4.92
CA VAL A 67 10.50 -15.05 6.37
C VAL A 67 11.85 -15.42 6.95
N GLY A 68 12.51 -14.46 7.59
CA GLY A 68 13.88 -14.62 8.09
C GLY A 68 14.89 -14.88 6.96
N ASP A 69 16.01 -15.51 7.29
CA ASP A 69 17.10 -15.80 6.35
C ASP A 69 17.02 -17.21 5.73
N GLY A 70 15.94 -17.95 6.01
CA GLY A 70 15.74 -19.33 5.58
C GLY A 70 14.88 -19.47 4.31
N PRO A 71 14.52 -20.71 3.93
CA PRO A 71 13.60 -20.98 2.82
C PRO A 71 12.13 -20.77 3.18
N GLU A 72 11.83 -20.40 4.42
CA GLU A 72 10.47 -20.25 4.93
C GLU A 72 9.76 -19.08 4.24
N THR A 73 8.48 -19.29 3.92
CA THR A 73 7.65 -18.26 3.31
C THR A 73 6.30 -18.16 4.00
N GLU A 74 5.71 -16.98 3.90
CA GLU A 74 4.37 -16.68 4.40
C GLU A 74 3.55 -16.03 3.30
N THR A 75 2.24 -16.32 3.27
CA THR A 75 1.35 -15.83 2.21
C THR A 75 0.32 -14.85 2.77
N TYR A 76 0.23 -13.69 2.11
CA TYR A 76 -0.66 -12.60 2.45
C TYR A 76 -1.63 -12.34 1.31
N THR A 77 -2.85 -11.92 1.64
CA THR A 77 -3.88 -11.57 0.64
C THR A 77 -4.03 -10.06 0.44
N THR A 78 -3.32 -9.24 1.23
CA THR A 78 -3.32 -7.78 1.11
C THR A 78 -1.90 -7.23 1.28
N ALA A 79 -1.56 -6.18 0.52
CA ALA A 79 -0.26 -5.50 0.66
C ALA A 79 -0.11 -4.84 2.04
N ALA A 80 -1.22 -4.35 2.63
CA ALA A 80 -1.19 -3.73 3.96
C ALA A 80 -0.71 -4.69 5.05
N ALA A 81 -1.16 -5.95 5.03
CA ALA A 81 -0.67 -6.95 5.99
C ALA A 81 0.83 -7.24 5.80
N VAL A 82 1.33 -7.17 4.56
CA VAL A 82 2.77 -7.32 4.27
C VAL A 82 3.58 -6.15 4.86
N TRP A 83 3.05 -4.92 4.79
CA TRP A 83 3.67 -3.73 5.38
C TRP A 83 3.65 -3.77 6.92
N GLU A 84 2.55 -4.19 7.52
CA GLU A 84 2.41 -4.35 8.98
C GLU A 84 3.43 -5.35 9.53
N ASP A 85 3.70 -6.42 8.78
CA ASP A 85 4.71 -7.43 9.11
C ASP A 85 6.14 -7.04 8.70
N GLY A 86 6.32 -5.88 8.04
CA GLY A 86 7.63 -5.36 7.65
C GLY A 86 8.38 -6.23 6.65
N ARG A 87 7.69 -6.92 5.73
CA ARG A 87 8.37 -7.77 4.73
C ARG A 87 9.02 -6.93 3.64
N THR A 88 10.19 -7.40 3.20
CA THR A 88 11.06 -6.69 2.26
C THR A 88 11.30 -7.44 0.94
N SER A 89 10.83 -8.68 0.84
CA SER A 89 11.00 -9.54 -0.33
C SER A 89 9.79 -10.45 -0.52
N CYS A 90 9.02 -10.22 -1.58
CA CYS A 90 7.82 -10.97 -1.91
C CYS A 90 7.73 -11.25 -3.41
N THR A 91 7.00 -12.30 -3.77
CA THR A 91 6.45 -12.51 -5.11
C THR A 91 4.94 -12.29 -5.07
N ALA A 92 4.34 -12.01 -6.22
CA ALA A 92 2.89 -11.86 -6.35
C ALA A 92 2.34 -12.86 -7.36
N ALA A 93 1.18 -13.44 -7.06
CA ALA A 93 0.46 -14.34 -7.95
C ALA A 93 -1.03 -13.96 -8.00
N PRO A 94 -1.66 -13.93 -9.18
CA PRO A 94 -3.08 -13.62 -9.29
C PRO A 94 -3.91 -14.71 -8.64
N ILE A 95 -4.88 -14.32 -7.81
CA ILE A 95 -5.80 -15.23 -7.11
C ILE A 95 -7.23 -15.13 -7.62
N THR A 96 -7.59 -14.01 -8.26
CA THR A 96 -8.86 -13.81 -8.95
C THR A 96 -8.73 -12.71 -10.00
N GLY A 97 -9.79 -12.56 -10.80
CA GLY A 97 -9.83 -11.64 -11.93
C GLY A 97 -9.12 -12.19 -13.16
N THR A 98 -9.53 -11.71 -14.32
CA THR A 98 -8.99 -12.15 -15.62
C THR A 98 -8.53 -10.98 -16.48
N GLU A 99 -8.90 -9.75 -16.12
CA GLU A 99 -8.59 -8.55 -16.87
C GLU A 99 -8.07 -7.44 -15.93
N PRO A 100 -7.02 -6.70 -16.33
CA PRO A 100 -6.54 -5.58 -15.52
C PRO A 100 -7.57 -4.44 -15.41
N SER A 101 -7.70 -3.88 -14.21
CA SER A 101 -8.47 -2.65 -13.97
C SER A 101 -7.93 -1.46 -14.76
N GLU A 102 -8.69 -0.37 -14.85
CA GLU A 102 -8.20 0.88 -15.47
C GLU A 102 -6.90 1.38 -14.84
N GLN A 103 -6.81 1.34 -13.50
CA GLN A 103 -5.59 1.71 -12.78
C GLN A 103 -4.42 0.78 -13.14
N GLN A 104 -4.66 -0.54 -13.18
CA GLN A 104 -3.62 -1.51 -13.52
C GLN A 104 -3.14 -1.34 -14.96
N ARG A 105 -4.05 -1.05 -15.91
CA ARG A 105 -3.69 -0.71 -17.29
C ARG A 105 -2.89 0.58 -17.38
N SER A 106 -3.28 1.61 -16.64
CA SER A 106 -2.57 2.89 -16.59
C SER A 106 -1.17 2.75 -16.00
N ALA A 107 -1.01 1.90 -14.99
CA ALA A 107 0.28 1.57 -14.40
C ALA A 107 1.17 0.81 -15.38
N LEU A 108 0.66 -0.27 -16.02
CA LEU A 108 1.38 -1.02 -17.05
C LEU A 108 1.80 -0.14 -18.23
N ALA A 109 0.94 0.78 -18.67
CA ALA A 109 1.30 1.71 -19.73
C ALA A 109 2.47 2.63 -19.33
N ALA A 110 2.59 2.99 -18.05
CA ALA A 110 3.68 3.83 -17.55
C ALA A 110 5.03 3.09 -17.50
N THR A 111 5.02 1.75 -17.44
CA THR A 111 6.26 0.98 -17.39
C THR A 111 6.92 0.88 -18.76
N GLU A 112 6.23 1.25 -19.84
CA GLU A 112 6.70 1.07 -21.23
C GLU A 112 7.20 -0.37 -21.53
N GLY A 113 6.70 -1.37 -20.80
CA GLY A 113 7.11 -2.77 -20.93
C GLY A 113 8.27 -3.21 -20.03
N ASP A 114 8.86 -2.30 -19.22
CA ASP A 114 9.96 -2.62 -18.30
C ASP A 114 9.51 -3.39 -17.05
N ALA A 115 8.20 -3.48 -16.80
CA ALA A 115 7.65 -4.28 -15.71
C ALA A 115 6.26 -4.86 -16.02
N THR A 116 6.00 -6.05 -15.48
CA THR A 116 4.70 -6.74 -15.53
C THR A 116 3.79 -6.35 -14.36
N LEU A 117 2.53 -6.79 -14.41
CA LEU A 117 1.56 -6.49 -13.36
C LEU A 117 1.92 -7.20 -12.04
N GLU A 118 2.41 -8.43 -12.12
CA GLU A 118 2.92 -9.21 -10.99
C GLU A 118 4.12 -8.51 -10.34
N GLN A 119 5.02 -7.93 -11.14
CA GLN A 119 6.17 -7.20 -10.62
C GLN A 119 5.74 -5.91 -9.93
N LEU A 120 4.79 -5.16 -10.49
CA LEU A 120 4.20 -4.00 -9.83
C LEU A 120 3.49 -4.37 -8.52
N ALA A 121 2.75 -5.50 -8.52
CA ALA A 121 2.09 -6.02 -7.33
C ALA A 121 3.09 -6.41 -6.24
N ALA A 122 4.12 -7.18 -6.59
CA ALA A 122 5.15 -7.62 -5.66
C ALA A 122 5.93 -6.44 -5.05
N ALA A 123 6.29 -5.45 -5.88
CA ALA A 123 6.96 -4.24 -5.40
C ALA A 123 6.05 -3.36 -4.54
N CYS A 124 4.75 -3.25 -4.83
CA CYS A 124 3.77 -2.58 -3.97
C CYS A 124 3.62 -3.24 -2.61
N ALA A 125 3.83 -4.56 -2.49
CA ALA A 125 3.68 -5.27 -1.23
C ALA A 125 4.83 -5.03 -0.24
N VAL A 126 6.02 -4.65 -0.70
CA VAL A 126 7.21 -4.51 0.15
C VAL A 126 7.52 -3.05 0.46
N SER A 127 8.10 -2.78 1.62
CA SER A 127 8.56 -1.45 2.02
C SER A 127 10.01 -1.49 2.52
N GLY A 128 10.66 -0.32 2.62
CA GLY A 128 12.01 -0.18 3.14
C GLY A 128 13.11 -0.60 2.16
N THR A 129 12.75 -1.00 0.93
CA THR A 129 13.68 -1.46 -0.10
C THR A 129 13.46 -0.71 -1.41
N ALA A 130 14.41 -0.88 -2.35
CA ALA A 130 14.24 -0.37 -3.70
C ALA A 130 13.00 -1.03 -4.36
N PRO A 131 12.24 -0.30 -5.18
CA PRO A 131 12.53 1.05 -5.68
C PRO A 131 12.12 2.20 -4.74
N TRP A 132 11.39 1.94 -3.66
CA TRP A 132 10.81 2.97 -2.79
C TRP A 132 11.82 3.83 -2.02
N THR A 133 12.96 3.24 -1.64
CA THR A 133 14.01 3.93 -0.88
C THR A 133 15.22 4.33 -1.75
N GLY A 134 15.20 3.97 -3.03
CA GLY A 134 16.33 4.17 -3.96
C GLY A 134 16.18 5.42 -4.82
N ALA A 135 17.30 5.94 -5.32
CA ALA A 135 17.28 6.96 -6.35
C ALA A 135 16.91 6.36 -7.72
N VAL A 136 16.23 7.14 -8.55
CA VAL A 136 15.98 6.81 -9.95
C VAL A 136 17.16 7.30 -10.79
N THR A 137 17.94 6.37 -11.34
CA THR A 137 19.21 6.65 -12.04
C THR A 137 19.21 6.21 -13.50
N SER A 138 18.15 5.57 -13.96
CA SER A 138 18.02 5.06 -15.32
C SER A 138 16.58 5.15 -15.79
N ARG A 139 16.41 5.10 -17.11
CA ARG A 139 15.09 5.17 -17.74
C ARG A 139 14.17 4.03 -17.31
N SER A 140 14.67 2.80 -17.22
CA SER A 140 13.88 1.65 -16.77
C SER A 140 13.44 1.76 -15.31
N GLN A 141 14.31 2.32 -14.44
CA GLN A 141 13.91 2.64 -13.07
C GLN A 141 12.84 3.72 -13.03
N ALA A 142 12.91 4.73 -13.90
CA ALA A 142 11.89 5.78 -13.99
C ALA A 142 10.55 5.22 -14.45
N HIS A 143 10.55 4.33 -15.44
CA HIS A 143 9.34 3.64 -15.92
C HIS A 143 8.73 2.74 -14.84
N LEU A 144 9.54 1.95 -14.13
CA LEU A 144 9.08 1.15 -12.99
C LEU A 144 8.47 2.03 -11.89
N ALA A 145 9.16 3.11 -11.51
CA ALA A 145 8.69 4.04 -10.49
C ALA A 145 7.37 4.73 -10.91
N ALA A 146 7.27 5.20 -12.16
CA ALA A 146 6.03 5.78 -12.68
C ALA A 146 4.87 4.77 -12.71
N GLY A 147 5.16 3.50 -13.01
CA GLY A 147 4.19 2.41 -12.91
C GLY A 147 3.71 2.20 -11.49
N LEU A 148 4.63 2.16 -10.52
CA LEU A 148 4.32 1.98 -9.10
C LEU A 148 3.54 3.14 -8.50
N GLU A 149 3.84 4.37 -8.88
CA GLU A 149 3.09 5.55 -8.44
C GLU A 149 1.60 5.42 -8.79
N ARG A 150 1.30 4.90 -9.99
CA ARG A 150 -0.08 4.68 -10.46
C ARG A 150 -0.71 3.43 -9.86
N TYR A 151 0.05 2.36 -9.72
CA TYR A 151 -0.43 1.07 -9.21
C TYR A 151 -0.75 1.12 -7.71
N CYS A 152 0.10 1.78 -6.93
CA CYS A 152 0.11 1.72 -5.45
C CYS A 152 0.12 3.13 -4.82
N PRO A 153 -0.88 3.99 -5.09
CA PRO A 153 -0.85 5.38 -4.61
C PRO A 153 -0.92 5.53 -3.09
N GLY A 154 -1.36 4.47 -2.38
CA GLY A 154 -1.41 4.41 -0.92
C GLY A 154 -0.17 3.77 -0.27
N HIS A 155 0.90 3.52 -1.02
CA HIS A 155 2.12 2.92 -0.47
C HIS A 155 2.70 3.82 0.64
N PRO A 156 3.20 3.26 1.78
CA PRO A 156 3.76 4.05 2.87
C PRO A 156 4.93 4.96 2.47
N GLU A 157 5.62 4.63 1.37
CA GLU A 157 6.80 5.34 0.88
C GLU A 157 6.54 6.07 -0.46
N ILE A 158 5.28 6.31 -0.81
CA ILE A 158 4.89 6.92 -2.09
C ILE A 158 5.54 8.29 -2.32
N ASP A 159 5.64 9.13 -1.29
CA ASP A 159 6.19 10.47 -1.42
C ASP A 159 7.69 10.44 -1.75
N ARG A 160 8.44 9.48 -1.19
CA ARG A 160 9.86 9.29 -1.54
C ARG A 160 10.04 8.87 -2.99
N LEU A 161 9.16 8.00 -3.49
CA LEU A 161 9.19 7.56 -4.88
C LEU A 161 8.93 8.74 -5.83
N ARG A 162 7.95 9.60 -5.49
CA ARG A 162 7.64 10.82 -6.24
C ARG A 162 8.82 11.80 -6.25
N ASP A 163 9.43 12.05 -5.10
CA ASP A 163 10.63 12.91 -5.02
C ASP A 163 11.79 12.38 -5.88
N ALA A 164 11.99 11.05 -5.90
CA ALA A 164 13.01 10.40 -6.71
C ALA A 164 12.73 10.53 -8.22
N LEU A 165 11.46 10.42 -8.63
CA LEU A 165 11.01 10.65 -10.01
C LEU A 165 11.20 12.11 -10.43
N ASP A 166 10.80 13.07 -9.60
CA ASP A 166 10.91 14.51 -9.89
C ASP A 166 12.37 14.95 -10.04
N THR A 167 13.29 14.27 -9.36
CA THR A 167 14.73 14.55 -9.44
C THR A 167 15.38 13.97 -10.72
N TYR A 168 14.80 12.94 -11.31
CA TYR A 168 15.35 12.26 -12.48
C TYR A 168 15.30 13.16 -13.73
N ARG A 169 16.40 13.23 -14.48
CA ARG A 169 16.57 14.16 -15.62
C ARG A 169 16.71 13.53 -17.01
N GLY A 170 16.48 12.22 -17.13
CA GLY A 170 16.52 11.53 -18.42
C GLY A 170 17.91 11.00 -18.79
#